data_AF-L0GXE4-F1
#
_entry.id   AF-L0GXE4-F1
#
_cell.length_a   1.000
_cell.length_b   1.000
_cell.length_c   1.000
_cell.angle_alpha   90.00
_cell.angle_beta   90.00
_cell.angle_gamma   90.00
#
_symmetry.space_group_name_H-M   'P 1'
#
loop_
_entity.id
_entity.type
_entity.pdbx_description
1 polymer ?
#
loop_
_entity_poly.entity_id
_entity_poly.type
_entity_poly.pdbx_seq_one_letter_code
_entity_poly.pdbx_strand_id
1 'polypeptide(L)'
;MVPSRLSCECGKLHVEGEVYLPPLARLGTEDRQLAEELILCGGNLTTLAKRFEITYPTVRKRLDGLIERLHEERRRDQQRIDDILNGMESGAIDPEAGTKLIEDMKHGL
;
A
#
# COMPACT_ATOMS: atom_id res chain seq x y z
N MET A 1 -3.93 10.37 5.30
CA MET A 1 -5.35 10.01 5.45
C MET A 1 -6.07 10.47 4.20
N VAL A 2 -6.85 9.59 3.60
CA VAL A 2 -7.63 9.93 2.39
C VAL A 2 -9.10 9.67 2.68
N PRO A 3 -10.01 10.62 2.38
CA PRO A 3 -11.43 10.37 2.48
C PRO A 3 -11.78 9.23 1.53
N SER A 4 -12.24 8.12 2.08
CA SER A 4 -12.58 6.94 1.31
C SER A 4 -14.06 6.63 1.48
N ARG A 5 -14.73 6.38 0.36
CA ARG A 5 -16.13 5.95 0.32
C ARG A 5 -16.20 4.56 -0.29
N LEU A 6 -16.54 3.57 0.52
CA LEU A 6 -16.87 2.24 0.05
C LEU A 6 -18.39 2.17 -0.15
N SER A 7 -18.81 1.58 -1.26
CA SER A 7 -20.23 1.36 -1.56
C SER A 7 -20.45 -0.12 -1.83
N CYS A 8 -21.50 -0.73 -1.27
CA CYS A 8 -21.88 -2.08 -1.70
C CYS A 8 -22.29 -2.04 -3.18
N GLU A 9 -22.15 -3.17 -3.87
CA GLU A 9 -22.67 -3.36 -5.23
C GLU A 9 -24.18 -3.10 -5.33
N CYS A 10 -24.88 -3.31 -4.22
CA CYS A 10 -26.31 -3.07 -4.07
C CYS A 10 -26.71 -1.59 -3.94
N GLY A 11 -25.75 -0.67 -3.78
CA GLY A 11 -25.98 0.76 -3.55
C GLY A 11 -26.66 1.14 -2.23
N LYS A 12 -26.93 0.19 -1.32
CA LYS A 12 -27.69 0.42 -0.07
C LYS A 12 -26.81 0.70 1.15
N LEU A 13 -25.50 0.48 1.05
CA LEU A 13 -24.54 0.72 2.12
C LEU A 13 -23.42 1.60 1.57
N HIS A 14 -23.21 2.73 2.25
CA HIS A 14 -22.06 3.59 2.04
C HIS A 14 -21.31 3.69 3.36
N VAL A 15 -20.01 3.39 3.32
CA VAL A 15 -19.11 3.56 4.46
C VAL A 15 -18.16 4.69 4.09
N GLU A 16 -18.16 5.73 4.91
CA GLU A 16 -17.30 6.90 4.75
C GLU A 16 -16.42 7.05 5.98
N GLY A 17 -15.15 7.34 5.75
CA GLY A 17 -14.19 7.54 6.82
C GLY A 17 -12.83 7.96 6.31
N GLU A 18 -12.02 8.47 7.22
CA GLU A 18 -10.61 8.70 6.98
C GLU A 18 -9.86 7.41 7.25
N VAL A 19 -9.18 6.88 6.24
CA VAL A 19 -8.42 5.63 6.36
C VAL A 19 -6.97 5.83 5.96
N TYR A 20 -6.11 5.00 6.54
CA TYR A 20 -4.76 4.79 6.07
C TYR A 20 -4.72 3.52 5.22
N LEU A 21 -4.47 3.69 3.92
CA LEU A 21 -4.33 2.53 3.03
C LEU A 21 -2.94 1.92 3.20
N PRO A 22 -2.80 0.59 3.30
CA PRO A 22 -1.49 -0.04 3.38
C PRO A 22 -0.71 0.15 2.06
N PRO A 23 0.63 0.06 2.08
CA PRO A 23 1.49 0.29 0.91
C PRO A 23 1.05 -0.42 -0.37
N LEU A 24 0.68 -1.71 -0.28
CA LEU A 24 0.21 -2.49 -1.42
C LEU A 24 -1.08 -1.91 -2.05
N ALA A 25 -2.00 -1.39 -1.23
CA ALA A 25 -3.26 -0.83 -1.71
C ALA A 25 -3.07 0.52 -2.43
N ARG A 26 -1.94 1.21 -2.19
CA ARG A 26 -1.60 2.48 -2.83
C ARG A 26 -0.84 2.32 -4.14
N LEU A 27 -0.42 1.11 -4.49
CA LEU A 27 0.18 0.82 -5.79
C LEU A 27 -0.83 0.98 -6.93
N GLY A 28 -0.32 1.23 -8.13
CA GLY A 28 -1.14 1.29 -9.35
C GLY A 28 -1.87 -0.03 -9.60
N THR A 29 -2.96 0.01 -10.36
CA THR A 29 -3.79 -1.19 -10.64
C THR A 29 -2.98 -2.32 -11.28
N GLU A 30 -2.11 -2.01 -12.23
CA GLU A 30 -1.24 -3.02 -12.88
C GLU A 30 -0.27 -3.68 -11.89
N ASP A 31 0.27 -2.92 -10.93
CA ASP A 31 1.17 -3.45 -9.91
C ASP A 31 0.41 -4.32 -8.90
N ARG A 32 -0.80 -3.92 -8.52
CA ARG A 32 -1.65 -4.71 -7.64
C ARG A 32 -2.03 -6.04 -8.29
N GLN A 33 -2.38 -6.03 -9.58
CA GLN A 33 -2.63 -7.25 -10.35
C GLN A 33 -1.37 -8.13 -10.44
N LEU A 34 -0.20 -7.54 -10.69
CA LEU A 34 1.05 -8.30 -10.72
C LEU A 34 1.39 -8.91 -9.35
N ALA A 35 1.16 -8.19 -8.25
CA ALA A 35 1.36 -8.70 -6.89
C ALA A 35 0.41 -9.84 -6.56
N GLU A 36 -0.87 -9.69 -6.89
CA GLU A 36 -1.89 -10.74 -6.72
C GLU A 36 -1.50 -12.01 -7.49
N GLU A 37 -1.12 -11.84 -8.76
CA GLU A 37 -0.74 -12.96 -9.61
C GLU A 37 0.56 -13.65 -9.18
N LEU A 38 1.52 -12.87 -8.66
CA LEU A 38 2.74 -13.40 -8.05
C LEU A 38 2.40 -14.30 -6.85
N ILE A 39 1.47 -13.88 -5.98
CA ILE A 39 1.02 -14.66 -4.82
C ILE A 39 0.32 -15.94 -5.27
N LEU A 40 -0.61 -15.85 -6.22
CA LEU A 40 -1.34 -17.00 -6.75
C LEU A 40 -0.41 -18.03 -7.43
N CYS A 41 0.67 -17.56 -8.06
CA CYS A 41 1.70 -18.42 -8.65
C CYS A 41 2.76 -18.91 -7.64
N GLY A 42 2.62 -18.61 -6.34
CA GLY A 42 3.58 -18.99 -5.30
C GLY A 42 4.97 -18.39 -5.48
N GLY A 43 5.08 -17.23 -6.14
CA GLY A 43 6.35 -16.57 -6.46
C GLY A 43 7.08 -17.11 -7.68
N ASN A 44 6.50 -18.08 -8.42
CA ASN A 44 7.14 -18.66 -9.60
C ASN A 44 7.09 -17.71 -10.80
N LEU A 45 8.22 -17.04 -11.07
CA LEU A 45 8.36 -16.11 -12.19
C LEU A 45 8.15 -16.75 -13.57
N THR A 46 8.46 -18.03 -13.75
CA THR A 46 8.22 -18.74 -15.02
C THR A 46 6.73 -18.94 -15.25
N THR A 47 5.97 -19.32 -14.20
CA THR A 47 4.52 -19.42 -14.28
C THR A 47 3.88 -18.06 -14.50
N LEU A 48 4.38 -17.04 -13.81
CA LEU A 48 3.91 -15.66 -13.96
C LEU A 48 4.13 -15.14 -15.39
N ALA A 49 5.31 -15.38 -15.97
CA ALA A 49 5.62 -15.03 -17.36
C ALA A 49 4.63 -15.65 -18.36
N LYS A 50 4.31 -16.94 -18.16
CA LYS A 50 3.31 -17.65 -18.99
C LYS A 50 1.91 -17.04 -18.86
N ARG A 51 1.50 -16.67 -17.64
CA ARG A 51 0.17 -16.11 -17.39
C ARG A 51 -0.03 -14.73 -18.01
N PHE A 52 1.02 -13.92 -18.04
CA PHE A 52 1.03 -12.62 -18.71
C PHE A 52 1.44 -12.69 -20.19
N GLU A 53 1.68 -13.88 -20.73
CA GLU A 53 2.12 -14.11 -22.13
C GLU A 53 3.35 -13.28 -22.53
N ILE A 54 4.30 -13.11 -21.60
CA ILE A 54 5.54 -12.35 -21.81
C ILE A 54 6.77 -13.21 -21.51
N THR A 55 7.94 -12.71 -21.92
CA THR A 55 9.20 -13.40 -21.64
C THR A 55 9.58 -13.29 -20.16
N TYR A 56 10.37 -14.25 -19.68
CA TYR A 56 10.92 -14.21 -18.32
C TYR A 56 11.69 -12.90 -18.04
N PRO A 57 12.59 -12.40 -18.92
CA PRO A 57 13.21 -11.09 -18.72
C PRO A 57 12.20 -9.93 -18.56
N THR A 58 11.10 -9.97 -19.32
CA THR A 58 10.06 -8.94 -19.24
C THR A 58 9.33 -8.97 -17.90
N VAL A 59 8.88 -10.15 -17.44
CA VAL A 59 8.17 -10.25 -16.15
C VAL A 59 9.10 -9.91 -14.99
N ARG A 60 10.38 -10.29 -15.08
CA ARG A 60 11.38 -9.97 -14.07
C ARG A 60 11.55 -8.45 -13.93
N LYS A 61 11.73 -7.74 -15.05
CA LYS A 61 11.83 -6.27 -15.05
C LYS A 61 10.57 -5.61 -14.47
N ARG A 62 9.38 -6.15 -14.77
CA ARG A 62 8.11 -5.66 -14.19
C ARG A 62 8.07 -5.87 -12.67
N LEU A 63 8.48 -7.05 -12.19
CA LEU A 63 8.53 -7.35 -10.76
C LEU A 63 9.55 -6.44 -10.04
N ASP A 64 10.74 -6.27 -10.59
CA ASP A 64 11.75 -5.39 -10.00
C ASP A 64 11.20 -3.95 -9.86
N GLY A 65 10.48 -3.46 -10.89
CA GLY A 65 9.81 -2.16 -10.82
C GLY A 65 8.69 -2.08 -9.78
N LEU A 66 7.91 -3.15 -9.60
CA LEU A 66 6.89 -3.24 -8.55
C LEU A 66 7.53 -3.19 -7.16
N ILE A 67 8.62 -3.93 -6.96
CA ILE A 67 9.36 -3.96 -5.69
C ILE A 67 9.87 -2.57 -5.33
N GLU A 68 10.45 -1.84 -6.28
CA GLU A 68 10.90 -0.46 -6.05
C GLU A 68 9.75 0.48 -5.67
N ARG A 69 8.62 0.43 -6.38
CA ARG A 69 7.43 1.24 -6.04
C ARG A 69 6.89 0.90 -4.66
N LEU A 70 6.89 -0.37 -4.27
CA LEU A 70 6.48 -0.79 -2.93
C LEU A 70 7.47 -0.28 -1.86
N HIS A 71 8.78 -0.29 -2.13
CA HIS A 71 9.77 0.31 -1.26
C HIS A 71 9.57 1.83 -1.12
N GLU A 72 9.23 2.54 -2.19
CA GLU A 72 8.89 3.96 -2.13
C GLU A 72 7.69 4.22 -1.21
N GLU A 73 6.62 3.43 -1.34
CA GLU A 73 5.46 3.54 -0.45
C GLU A 73 5.83 3.30 1.02
N ARG A 74 6.68 2.30 1.31
CA ARG A 74 7.17 2.06 2.69
C ARG A 74 8.08 3.17 3.19
N ARG A 75 8.91 3.77 2.33
CA ARG A 75 9.72 4.94 2.68
C ARG A 75 8.84 6.15 3.02
N ARG A 76 7.75 6.37 2.29
CA ARG A 76 6.77 7.43 2.60
C ARG A 76 6.11 7.20 3.96
N ASP A 77 5.75 5.96 4.30
CA ASP A 77 5.22 5.63 5.63
C ASP A 77 6.23 5.98 6.71
N GLN A 78 7.49 5.56 6.55
CA GLN A 78 8.55 5.83 7.53
C GLN A 78 8.78 7.34 7.69
N GLN A 79 8.89 8.08 6.60
CA GLN A 79 9.06 9.53 6.65
C GLN A 79 7.91 10.19 7.41
N ARG A 80 6.67 9.75 7.18
CA ARG A 80 5.51 10.29 7.87
C ARG A 80 5.51 9.96 9.37
N ILE A 81 5.99 8.78 9.77
CA ILE A 81 6.19 8.45 11.19
C ILE A 81 7.23 9.39 11.79
N ASP A 82 8.36 9.60 11.12
CA ASP A 82 9.43 10.47 11.60
C ASP A 82 8.94 11.92 11.76
N ASP A 83 8.13 12.41 10.80
CA ASP A 83 7.50 13.73 10.86
C ASP A 83 6.55 13.86 12.07
N ILE A 84 5.79 12.80 12.39
CA ILE A 84 4.90 12.78 13.56
C ILE A 84 5.72 12.79 14.85
N LEU A 85 6.79 12.00 14.94
CA LEU A 85 7.69 11.98 16.09
C LEU A 85 8.30 13.37 16.35
N ASN A 86 8.85 14.01 15.32
CA ASN A 86 9.39 15.37 15.40
C ASN A 86 8.31 16.40 15.79
N GLY A 87 7.09 16.23 15.29
CA GLY A 87 5.94 17.05 15.67
C GLY A 87 5.59 16.93 17.16
N MET A 88 5.71 15.74 17.74
CA MET A 88 5.51 15.54 19.18
C MET A 88 6.64 16.18 20.00
N GLU A 89 7.90 16.01 19.56
CA GLU A 89 9.06 16.61 20.25
C GLU A 89 9.01 18.15 20.27
N SER A 90 8.54 18.75 19.18
CA SER A 90 8.39 20.21 19.07
C SER A 90 7.12 20.77 19.72
N GLY A 91 6.22 19.91 20.23
CA GLY A 91 4.93 20.30 20.79
C GLY A 91 3.88 20.73 19.76
N ALA A 92 4.15 20.51 18.45
CA ALA A 92 3.19 20.79 17.37
C ALA A 92 2.09 19.72 17.27
N ILE A 93 2.34 18.51 17.79
CA ILE A 93 1.40 17.39 17.83
C ILE A 93 1.28 16.91 19.28
N ASP A 94 0.05 16.71 19.74
CA ASP A 94 -0.23 16.10 21.03
C ASP A 94 0.27 14.63 21.06
N PRO A 95 1.00 14.18 22.09
CA PRO A 95 1.56 12.83 22.14
C PRO A 95 0.54 11.69 22.02
N GLU A 96 -0.65 11.86 22.59
CA GLU A 96 -1.71 10.84 22.54
C GLU A 96 -2.28 10.74 21.12
N ALA A 97 -2.56 11.90 20.49
CA ALA A 97 -2.95 11.96 19.09
C ALA A 97 -1.89 11.41 18.13
N GLY A 98 -0.61 11.73 18.36
CA GLY A 98 0.51 11.25 17.54
C GLY A 98 0.68 9.72 17.61
N THR A 99 0.53 9.14 18.81
CA THR A 99 0.57 7.69 19.00
C THR A 99 -0.53 7.00 18.20
N LYS A 100 -1.76 7.51 18.27
CA LYS A 100 -2.89 6.97 17.53
C LYS A 100 -2.68 7.02 16.01
N LEU A 101 -2.13 8.11 15.49
CA LEU A 101 -1.82 8.23 14.06
C LEU A 101 -0.79 7.18 13.60
N ILE A 102 0.22 6.88 14.42
CA ILE A 102 1.23 5.86 14.12
C ILE A 102 0.62 4.45 14.17
N GLU A 103 -0.28 4.19 15.14
CA GLU A 103 -1.01 2.92 15.23
C GLU A 103 -1.89 2.69 14.01
N ASP A 104 -2.68 3.69 13.60
CA ASP A 104 -3.53 3.62 12.39
C ASP A 104 -2.70 3.33 11.13
N MET A 105 -1.47 3.83 11.05
CA MET A 105 -0.55 3.55 9.93
C MET A 105 0.02 2.13 9.94
N LYS A 106 0.31 1.57 11.12
CA LYS A 106 0.82 0.20 11.27
C LYS A 106 -0.26 -0.86 11.07
N HIS A 107 -1.50 -0.51 11.40
CA HIS A 107 -2.67 -1.39 11.32
C HIS A 107 -3.61 -1.04 10.16
N GLY A 108 -3.11 -0.37 9.11
CA GLY A 108 -3.91 0.09 7.97
C GLY A 108 -4.73 -1.04 7.33
N LEU A 109 -6.00 -1.11 7.75
CA LEU A 109 -7.02 -2.14 7.54
C LEU A 109 -6.60 -3.60 7.82
#